data_AF-A0A1I9GAJ5-F1
#
_entry.id   AF-A0A1I9GAJ5-F1
#
_cell.length_a   1.000
_cell.length_b   1.000
_cell.length_c   1.000
_cell.angle_alpha   90.00
_cell.angle_beta   90.00
_cell.angle_gamma   90.00
#
_symmetry.space_group_name_H-M   'P 1'
#
loop_
_entity.id
_entity.type
_entity.pdbx_description
1 polymer ?
#
loop_
_entity_poly.entity_id
_entity_poly.type
_entity_poly.pdbx_seq_one_letter_code
_entity_poly.pdbx_strand_id
1 'polypeptide(L)'
;IFGLGSKRKLVQNFCDKQLQDYTYIVVDGFQPAVNSHIIFQCLEKNLSLKVVVTTKNQLEYANAIGRAIDNRNEDVVLVLHNIDGPGLRATLEQWALAEFAKAKHTHIIDTVDHVNKSLLWTRVRFSSYSHYF
;
A
#
# COMPACT_ATOMS: atom_id res chain seq x y z
N ILE A 1 15.85 1.32 20.12
CA ILE A 1 15.31 2.69 20.27
C ILE A 1 14.81 3.13 18.89
N PHE A 2 13.56 2.81 18.53
CA PHE A 2 12.99 3.13 17.21
C PHE A 2 11.69 3.91 17.39
N GLY A 3 11.83 5.18 17.76
CA GLY A 3 10.69 6.09 17.85
C GLY A 3 9.98 6.20 16.49
N LEU A 4 8.66 6.37 16.52
CA LEU A 4 7.80 6.62 15.36
C LEU A 4 8.40 7.67 14.40
N GLY A 5 9.01 8.72 14.96
CA GLY A 5 9.67 9.77 14.18
C GLY A 5 10.89 9.31 13.39
N SER A 6 11.65 8.31 13.86
CA SER A 6 12.86 7.83 13.17
C SER A 6 12.52 7.05 11.91
N LYS A 7 11.44 6.26 11.92
CA LYS A 7 11.01 5.47 10.76
C LYS A 7 10.38 6.34 9.68
N ARG A 8 9.54 7.31 10.08
CA ARG A 8 8.98 8.30 9.14
C ARG A 8 10.08 9.10 8.45
N LYS A 9 11.08 9.58 9.19
CA LYS A 9 12.24 10.27 8.60
C LYS A 9 13.04 9.38 7.65
N LEU A 10 13.25 8.11 7.99
CA LEU A 10 13.97 7.18 7.12
C LEU A 10 13.23 6.95 5.80
N VAL A 11 11.93 6.63 5.87
CA VAL A 11 11.11 6.39 4.69
C VAL A 11 10.95 7.66 3.85
N GLN A 12 10.80 8.83 4.48
CA GLN A 12 10.78 10.10 3.76
C GLN A 12 12.10 10.33 3.01
N ASN A 13 13.23 10.15 3.70
CA ASN A 13 14.55 10.25 3.06
C ASN A 13 14.74 9.25 1.92
N PHE A 14 14.14 8.05 2.02
CA PHE A 14 14.14 7.07 0.93
C PHE A 14 13.33 7.58 -0.26
N CYS A 15 12.11 8.09 -0.02
CA CYS A 15 11.27 8.67 -1.08
C CYS A 15 12.00 9.82 -1.79
N ASP A 16 12.57 10.73 -1.02
CA ASP A 16 13.26 11.91 -1.53
C ASP A 16 14.51 11.58 -2.35
N LYS A 17 15.16 10.43 -2.10
CA LYS A 17 16.43 10.05 -2.76
C LYS A 17 16.28 8.99 -3.84
N GLN A 18 15.33 8.07 -3.69
CA GLN A 18 15.22 6.86 -4.51
C GLN A 18 13.93 6.83 -5.34
N LEU A 19 12.90 7.59 -4.97
CA LEU A 19 11.62 7.62 -5.67
C LEU A 19 11.41 8.90 -6.50
N GLN A 20 12.46 9.69 -6.76
CA GLN A 20 12.31 10.94 -7.53
C GLN A 20 11.78 10.71 -8.95
N ASP A 21 12.14 9.58 -9.56
CA ASP A 21 11.72 9.20 -10.91
C ASP A 21 10.46 8.31 -10.93
N TYR A 22 9.86 8.04 -9.75
CA TYR A 22 8.70 7.17 -9.61
C TYR A 22 7.48 7.95 -9.16
N THR A 23 6.31 7.55 -9.65
CA THR A 23 5.05 8.03 -9.09
C THR A 23 4.81 7.34 -7.75
N TYR A 24 4.72 8.11 -6.67
CA TYR A 24 4.43 7.57 -5.34
C TYR A 24 3.37 8.37 -4.59
N ILE A 25 2.63 7.68 -3.71
CA ILE A 25 1.64 8.28 -2.81
C ILE A 25 1.96 7.86 -1.39
N VAL A 26 2.04 8.84 -0.48
CA VAL A 26 2.28 8.60 0.95
C VAL A 26 0.95 8.60 1.71
N VAL A 27 0.73 7.58 2.53
CA VAL A 27 -0.46 7.42 3.38
C VAL A 27 -0.04 7.20 4.83
N ASP A 28 -0.68 7.94 5.75
CA ASP A 28 -0.51 7.74 7.20
C ASP A 28 -1.54 6.75 7.74
N GLY A 29 -1.16 5.48 7.85
CA GLY A 29 -2.01 4.40 8.37
C GLY A 29 -2.29 4.50 9.87
N PHE A 30 -1.64 5.39 10.63
CA PHE A 30 -2.00 5.61 12.04
C PHE A 30 -3.35 6.34 12.18
N GLN A 31 -3.75 7.10 11.15
CA GLN A 31 -5.00 7.85 11.18
C GLN A 31 -6.21 6.88 11.23
N PRO A 32 -7.10 6.97 12.24
CA PRO A 32 -8.21 6.01 12.41
C PRO A 32 -9.18 5.93 11.23
N ALA A 33 -9.29 7.01 10.45
CA ALA A 33 -10.12 7.05 9.27
C ALA A 33 -9.53 6.29 8.07
N VAL A 34 -8.23 5.95 8.08
CA VAL A 34 -7.57 5.28 6.95
C VAL A 34 -7.91 3.79 6.95
N ASN A 35 -8.50 3.35 5.84
CA ASN A 35 -8.72 1.96 5.47
C ASN A 35 -8.37 1.78 3.98
N SER A 36 -8.28 0.54 3.49
CA SER A 36 -7.88 0.28 2.11
C SER A 36 -8.88 0.82 1.08
N HIS A 37 -10.18 0.91 1.40
CA HIS A 37 -11.15 1.56 0.52
C HIS A 37 -10.79 3.04 0.27
N ILE A 38 -10.49 3.79 1.33
CA ILE A 38 -10.07 5.20 1.22
C ILE A 38 -8.72 5.33 0.50
N ILE A 39 -7.79 4.40 0.75
CA ILE A 39 -6.51 4.35 0.03
C ILE A 39 -6.73 4.17 -1.47
N PHE A 40 -7.60 3.24 -1.88
CA PHE A 40 -7.90 3.01 -3.29
C PHE A 40 -8.64 4.16 -3.95
N GLN A 41 -9.57 4.81 -3.24
CA GLN A 41 -10.19 6.07 -3.71
C GLN A 41 -9.15 7.17 -3.90
N CYS A 42 -8.18 7.26 -2.99
CA CYS A 42 -7.07 8.20 -3.09
C CYS A 42 -6.20 7.90 -4.32
N LEU A 43 -5.83 6.64 -4.55
CA LEU A 43 -5.08 6.21 -5.74
C LEU A 43 -5.84 6.51 -7.03
N GLU A 44 -7.12 6.13 -7.11
CA GLU A 44 -7.97 6.38 -8.27
C GLU A 44 -8.01 7.86 -8.62
N LYS A 45 -8.28 8.72 -7.63
CA LYS A 45 -8.42 10.15 -7.83
C LYS A 45 -7.09 10.82 -8.18
N ASN A 46 -6.02 10.57 -7.42
CA ASN A 46 -4.74 11.25 -7.62
C ASN A 46 -4.07 10.82 -8.94
N LEU A 47 -4.28 9.58 -9.36
CA LEU A 47 -3.75 9.06 -10.61
C LEU A 47 -4.73 9.20 -11.78
N SER A 48 -5.90 9.81 -11.57
CA SER A 48 -6.95 9.96 -12.60
C SER A 48 -7.28 8.65 -13.32
N LEU A 49 -7.34 7.54 -12.57
CA LEU A 49 -7.60 6.21 -13.12
C LEU A 49 -9.05 6.08 -13.55
N LYS A 50 -9.28 5.36 -14.66
CA LYS A 50 -10.62 4.96 -15.07
C LYS A 50 -10.90 3.57 -14.52
N VAL A 51 -11.47 3.51 -13.32
CA VAL A 51 -11.80 2.25 -12.66
C VAL A 51 -13.29 1.99 -12.78
N VAL A 52 -13.64 0.83 -13.32
CA VAL A 52 -15.02 0.36 -13.37
C VAL A 52 -15.11 -0.84 -12.45
N VAL A 53 -15.76 -0.66 -11.30
CA VAL A 53 -16.07 -1.76 -10.38
C VAL A 53 -17.54 -2.10 -10.53
N THR A 54 -17.85 -3.36 -10.77
CA THR A 54 -19.24 -3.80 -11.00
C THR A 54 -19.94 -4.08 -9.67
N THR A 55 -19.18 -4.40 -8.63
CA THR A 55 -19.69 -4.68 -7.29
C THR A 55 -19.07 -3.76 -6.23
N LYS A 56 -19.68 -3.68 -5.04
CA LYS A 56 -19.10 -2.97 -3.89
C LYS A 56 -18.01 -3.80 -3.18
N ASN A 57 -17.42 -4.81 -3.84
CA ASN A 57 -16.42 -5.68 -3.24
C ASN A 57 -15.05 -4.99 -3.21
N GLN A 58 -14.47 -4.89 -2.02
CA GLN A 58 -13.18 -4.24 -1.77
C GLN A 58 -11.99 -4.94 -2.43
N LEU A 59 -12.02 -6.28 -2.56
CA LEU A 59 -10.99 -7.03 -3.27
C LEU A 59 -11.08 -6.82 -4.79
N GLU A 60 -12.30 -6.74 -5.33
CA GLU A 60 -12.51 -6.43 -6.75
C GLU A 60 -12.02 -5.01 -7.04
N TYR A 61 -12.28 -4.05 -6.14
CA TYR A 61 -11.77 -2.70 -6.29
C TYR A 61 -10.24 -2.64 -6.25
N ALA A 62 -9.60 -3.34 -5.31
CA ALA A 62 -8.14 -3.46 -5.25
C ALA A 62 -7.55 -4.01 -6.56
N ASN A 63 -8.14 -5.08 -7.08
CA ASN A 63 -7.72 -5.69 -8.35
C ASN A 63 -7.92 -4.72 -9.54
N ALA A 64 -9.05 -4.02 -9.58
CA ALA A 64 -9.37 -3.08 -10.65
C ALA A 64 -8.42 -1.87 -10.66
N ILE A 65 -8.02 -1.37 -9.48
CA ILE A 65 -7.00 -0.33 -9.34
C ILE A 65 -5.65 -0.84 -9.86
N GLY A 66 -5.21 -2.01 -9.43
CA GLY A 66 -3.95 -2.61 -9.88
C GLY A 66 -3.91 -2.79 -11.40
N ARG A 67 -5.01 -3.29 -12.00
CA ARG A 67 -5.16 -3.41 -13.45
C ARG A 67 -5.13 -2.06 -14.16
N ALA A 68 -5.78 -1.04 -13.60
CA ALA A 68 -5.78 0.30 -14.19
C ALA A 68 -4.37 0.91 -14.21
N ILE A 69 -3.56 0.65 -13.17
CA ILE A 69 -2.14 1.04 -13.12
C ILE A 69 -1.32 0.22 -14.12
N ASP A 70 -1.52 -1.09 -14.20
CA ASP A 70 -0.82 -1.93 -15.16
C ASP A 70 -1.05 -1.51 -16.61
N ASN A 71 -2.27 -1.07 -16.93
CA ASN A 71 -2.60 -0.55 -18.26
C ASN A 71 -1.91 0.77 -18.60
N ARG A 72 -1.45 1.53 -17.60
CA ARG A 72 -0.62 2.72 -17.81
C ARG A 72 0.85 2.39 -18.06
N ASN A 73 1.28 1.18 -17.71
CA ASN A 73 2.66 0.72 -17.83
C ASN A 73 3.66 1.68 -17.14
N GLU A 74 3.28 2.10 -15.92
CA GLU A 74 4.02 3.03 -15.08
C GLU A 74 4.05 2.49 -13.65
N ASP A 75 5.23 2.42 -13.03
CA ASP A 75 5.39 1.96 -11.66
C ASP A 75 4.84 2.98 -10.66
N VAL A 76 3.90 2.52 -9.83
CA VAL A 76 3.28 3.30 -8.76
C VAL A 76 3.64 2.70 -7.40
N VAL A 77 4.20 3.53 -6.53
CA VAL A 77 4.62 3.15 -5.17
C VAL A 77 3.65 3.70 -4.13
N LEU A 78 2.94 2.82 -3.43
CA LEU A 78 2.18 3.17 -2.22
C LEU A 78 3.11 3.12 -1.01
N VAL A 79 3.41 4.28 -0.44
CA VAL A 79 4.21 4.41 0.77
C VAL A 79 3.27 4.51 1.96
N LEU A 80 3.15 3.43 2.72
CA LEU A 80 2.18 3.28 3.81
C LEU A 80 2.87 3.30 5.17
N HIS A 81 2.75 4.40 5.90
CA HIS A 81 3.18 4.41 7.29
C HIS A 81 2.24 3.58 8.16
N ASN A 82 2.78 2.66 8.96
CA ASN A 82 2.03 1.86 9.92
C ASN A 82 0.88 1.03 9.28
N ILE A 83 1.24 0.00 8.50
CA ILE A 83 0.29 -0.89 7.80
C ILE A 83 -0.62 -1.68 8.75
N ASP A 84 -0.20 -1.85 10.00
CA ASP A 84 -0.96 -2.44 11.11
C ASP A 84 -1.77 -1.39 11.90
N GLY A 85 -1.99 -0.23 11.30
CA GLY A 85 -2.84 0.82 11.83
C GLY A 85 -4.26 0.35 12.16
N PRO A 86 -4.96 1.11 13.04
CA PRO A 86 -6.25 0.69 13.58
C PRO A 86 -7.31 0.37 12.51
N GLY A 87 -7.31 1.09 11.38
CA GLY A 87 -8.21 0.88 10.25
C GLY A 87 -7.70 -0.08 9.17
N LEU A 88 -6.48 -0.62 9.31
CA LEU A 88 -5.84 -1.49 8.32
C LEU A 88 -5.55 -2.90 8.85
N ARG A 89 -5.56 -3.12 10.16
CA ARG A 89 -5.24 -4.42 10.79
C ARG A 89 -6.26 -5.55 10.54
N ALA A 90 -7.47 -5.21 10.09
CA ALA A 90 -8.50 -6.22 9.84
C ALA A 90 -8.11 -7.10 8.64
N THR A 91 -8.50 -8.39 8.68
CA THR A 91 -8.12 -9.37 7.64
C THR A 91 -8.50 -8.92 6.23
N LEU A 92 -9.70 -8.35 6.05
CA LEU A 92 -10.16 -7.87 4.76
C LEU A 92 -9.28 -6.74 4.21
N GLU A 93 -8.83 -5.83 5.07
CA GLU A 93 -7.98 -4.69 4.71
C GLU A 93 -6.59 -5.16 4.25
N GLN A 94 -5.99 -6.09 5.00
CA GLN A 94 -4.73 -6.72 4.62
C GLN A 94 -4.84 -7.53 3.32
N TRP A 95 -5.95 -8.25 3.12
CA TRP A 95 -6.21 -8.98 1.87
C TRP A 95 -6.39 -8.04 0.68
N ALA A 96 -7.02 -6.89 0.88
CA ALA A 96 -7.20 -5.91 -0.17
C ALA A 96 -5.86 -5.27 -0.58
N LEU A 97 -5.01 -4.91 0.39
CA LEU A 97 -3.65 -4.43 0.12
C LEU A 97 -2.81 -5.50 -0.61
N ALA A 98 -2.92 -6.76 -0.19
CA ALA A 98 -2.26 -7.87 -0.85
C ALA A 98 -2.78 -8.12 -2.27
N GLU A 99 -4.08 -7.96 -2.52
CA GLU A 99 -4.67 -8.08 -3.85
C GLU A 99 -4.18 -6.97 -4.78
N PHE A 100 -4.11 -5.73 -4.28
CA PHE A 100 -3.52 -4.60 -5.00
C PHE A 100 -2.06 -4.89 -5.38
N ALA A 101 -1.24 -5.37 -4.44
CA ALA A 101 0.19 -5.66 -4.64
C ALA A 101 0.50 -6.80 -5.63
N LYS A 102 -0.50 -7.50 -6.17
CA LYS A 102 -0.31 -8.53 -7.20
C LYS A 102 -0.11 -7.94 -8.60
N ALA A 103 -0.54 -6.70 -8.84
CA ALA A 103 -0.37 -6.06 -10.13
C ALA A 103 1.12 -5.79 -10.40
N LYS A 104 1.51 -5.82 -11.67
CA LYS A 104 2.92 -5.82 -12.07
C LYS A 104 3.61 -4.50 -11.72
N HIS A 105 2.92 -3.39 -11.89
CA HIS A 105 3.45 -2.03 -11.71
C HIS A 105 2.97 -1.38 -10.42
N THR A 106 2.53 -2.18 -9.44
CA THR A 106 2.14 -1.69 -8.11
C THR A 106 3.14 -2.16 -7.07
N HIS A 107 3.67 -1.22 -6.31
CA HIS A 107 4.65 -1.49 -5.26
C HIS A 107 4.15 -0.91 -3.93
N ILE A 108 4.43 -1.59 -2.82
CA ILE A 108 4.12 -1.09 -1.48
C ILE A 108 5.43 -1.01 -0.69
N ILE A 109 5.66 0.14 -0.08
CA ILE A 109 6.67 0.32 0.96
C ILE A 109 5.93 0.63 2.24
N ASP A 110 6.15 -0.16 3.29
CA ASP A 110 5.45 0.04 4.54
C ASP A 110 6.36 0.16 5.76
N THR A 111 5.74 0.56 6.87
CA THR A 111 6.33 0.45 8.20
C THR A 111 5.35 -0.27 9.11
N VAL A 112 5.88 -0.98 10.11
CA VAL A 112 5.09 -1.74 11.10
C VAL A 112 5.50 -1.29 12.50
N ASP A 113 4.54 -0.91 13.35
CA ASP A 113 4.83 -0.47 14.72
C ASP A 113 4.47 -1.47 15.83
N HIS A 114 3.50 -2.38 15.66
CA HIS A 114 3.18 -3.34 16.73
C HIS A 114 4.29 -4.39 16.93
N VAL A 115 4.47 -4.77 18.20
CA VAL A 115 5.45 -5.76 18.68
C VAL A 115 5.06 -7.21 18.35
N ASN A 116 3.79 -7.49 18.00
CA ASN A 116 3.26 -8.84 17.74
C ASN A 116 3.49 -9.33 16.29
N LYS A 117 4.73 -9.14 15.83
CA LYS A 117 5.26 -9.35 14.49
C LYS A 117 5.41 -10.84 14.16
N SER A 118 4.87 -11.31 13.03
CA SER A 118 5.35 -12.46 12.21
C SER A 118 4.23 -13.17 11.45
N LEU A 119 2.97 -13.13 11.93
CA LEU A 119 1.92 -14.02 11.42
C LEU A 119 1.11 -13.50 10.23
N LEU A 120 1.16 -12.19 9.93
CA LEU A 120 0.31 -11.60 8.89
C LEU A 120 0.80 -11.89 7.47
N TRP A 121 2.11 -12.01 7.25
CA TRP A 121 2.68 -12.09 5.90
C TRP A 121 3.25 -13.46 5.50
N THR A 122 3.46 -14.40 6.43
CA THR A 122 3.82 -15.79 6.05
C THR A 122 2.68 -16.52 5.32
N ARG A 123 1.43 -16.04 5.37
CA ARG A 123 0.29 -16.67 4.69
C ARG A 123 -0.04 -16.10 3.31
N VAL A 124 0.39 -14.89 2.98
CA VAL A 124 0.25 -14.36 1.63
C VAL A 124 1.55 -14.68 0.88
N ARG A 125 1.56 -15.83 0.20
CA ARG A 125 2.68 -16.29 -0.62
C ARG A 125 3.03 -15.21 -1.66
N PHE A 126 4.14 -14.51 -1.45
CA PHE A 126 4.77 -13.64 -2.42
C PHE A 126 5.50 -14.49 -3.46
N SER A 127 5.12 -14.35 -4.74
CA SER A 127 5.92 -14.87 -5.85
C SER A 127 6.88 -13.83 -6.42
N SER A 128 6.75 -12.54 -6.06
CA SER A 128 7.61 -11.48 -6.62
C SER A 128 7.69 -10.27 -5.68
N TYR A 129 8.36 -10.39 -4.53
CA TYR A 129 8.75 -9.22 -3.72
C TYR A 129 10.24 -9.34 -3.39
N SER A 130 11.03 -8.34 -3.76
CA SER A 130 12.40 -8.18 -3.29
C SER A 130 12.37 -7.16 -2.14
N HIS A 131 12.57 -7.66 -0.92
CA HIS A 131 12.52 -6.87 0.31
C HIS A 131 13.90 -6.23 0.55
N TYR A 132 13.97 -4.91 0.70
CA TYR A 132 15.12 -4.25 1.33
C TYR A 132 14.66 -3.60 2.63
N PHE A 133 15.37 -3.91 3.72
CA PHE A 133 15.14 -3.40 5.08
C PHE A 133 15.44 -1.91 5.20
#